data_AF-A0A836EC17-F1
#
_entry.id   AF-A0A836EC17-F1
#
_cell.length_a   1.000
_cell.length_b   1.000
_cell.length_c   1.000
_cell.angle_alpha   90.00
_cell.angle_beta   90.00
_cell.angle_gamma   90.00
#
_symmetry.space_group_name_H-M   'P 1'
#
loop_
_entity.id
_entity.type
_entity.pdbx_description
1 polymer ?
#
loop_
_entity_poly.entity_id
_entity_poly.type
_entity_poly.pdbx_seq_one_letter_code
_entity_poly.pdbx_strand_id
1 'polypeptide(L)'
;KIMIEHTCELFLKRENNFSFVKPLTFKNIWTTWCSISKYTPKTNIYMDSTATMNAEKIRHTGSKYWWIIHPFSYARLMWDTLMMTIYFIAFFTIPFMICFVTMDYEIIGLDIVNIPIYAICWIDIMVNCITGYYDKKTMSIELKPIKILIFYLKGFLMLDVLSSFPYDYITLRWRRLPGNNPYYIVTLINIMPLIKLTRYYTFNSNIYYLFVKHYFQHFEIKNFYFEFCITLLLGLYFIFWCSCLCYLIPILLMYFFNIPPTECENCWMMKLEDSSFQFRFKNAAFIVLENILSSGYGLFVPETDGPIIFNSILMIIGRIIVCYMLIMFLRIKAERKSSELKFQELIDQVKAYARQKQLLSHMKNRLLTYYKHRFKNTYFQSKRILSDLTEPLREEIAFESCRRLIENVDIFKNLPRNILQSIVKRLKFELYLPNDVIIKAGTQGDCMYFLASGTVAVLTPTGKEVCHLNDGAYFGEIALLVMDRRRVASVVAVEVCEVYRLDRRDFRHCIEVNSELFAEIERIATERIETTVRVEEQHERFLMRPRVPNLFNESKKI
;
A
#
# COMPACT_ATOMS: atom_id res chain seq x y z
N LYS A 1 -25.71 -19.67 12.21
CA LYS A 1 -24.95 -20.91 12.46
C LYS A 1 -23.48 -20.60 12.25
N ILE A 2 -22.68 -20.85 13.29
CA ILE A 2 -21.27 -21.31 13.30
C ILE A 2 -20.58 -21.09 11.96
N MET A 3 -19.54 -20.22 11.92
CA MET A 3 -18.48 -20.36 10.91
C MET A 3 -18.16 -21.85 10.92
N ILE A 4 -18.52 -22.57 9.85
CA ILE A 4 -17.96 -23.90 9.66
C ILE A 4 -16.49 -23.57 9.37
N GLU A 5 -15.72 -23.42 10.44
CA GLU A 5 -14.30 -23.72 10.39
C GLU A 5 -14.28 -25.10 9.78
N HIS A 6 -13.92 -25.15 8.51
CA HIS A 6 -13.45 -26.37 7.94
C HIS A 6 -12.21 -26.72 8.74
N THR A 7 -12.40 -27.50 9.81
CA THR A 7 -11.36 -28.33 10.37
C THR A 7 -10.98 -29.26 9.25
N CYS A 8 -9.92 -28.88 8.54
CA CYS A 8 -9.40 -29.68 7.46
C CYS A 8 -8.93 -31.00 8.07
N GLU A 9 -9.75 -32.04 7.94
CA GLU A 9 -9.37 -33.44 8.14
C GLU A 9 -8.56 -33.95 6.95
N LEU A 10 -7.79 -33.08 6.28
CA LEU A 10 -6.52 -33.56 5.76
C LEU A 10 -5.83 -34.15 6.98
N PHE A 11 -5.83 -35.47 7.06
CA PHE A 11 -4.81 -36.20 7.76
C PHE A 11 -3.50 -35.63 7.22
N LEU A 12 -2.97 -34.59 7.89
CA LEU A 12 -1.54 -34.45 8.12
C LEU A 12 -1.14 -35.86 8.43
N LYS A 13 -0.49 -36.51 7.46
CA LYS A 13 -0.28 -37.95 7.33
C LYS A 13 0.46 -38.46 8.55
N ARG A 14 -0.23 -38.53 9.70
CA ARG A 14 0.34 -38.31 11.02
C ARG A 14 1.43 -37.20 11.02
N GLU A 15 1.26 -36.19 11.86
CA GLU A 15 2.42 -35.79 12.66
C GLU A 15 2.86 -37.02 13.47
N ASN A 16 3.52 -37.97 12.82
CA ASN A 16 4.13 -39.10 13.47
C ASN A 16 5.38 -38.50 14.09
N ASN A 17 5.22 -38.14 15.36
CA ASN A 17 6.28 -37.82 16.31
C ASN A 17 7.00 -36.49 16.06
N PHE A 18 6.30 -35.38 16.30
CA PHE A 18 6.95 -34.26 17.01
C PHE A 18 6.28 -34.01 18.37
N SER A 19 5.72 -35.04 19.00
CA SER A 19 5.68 -35.12 20.46
C SER A 19 7.09 -35.43 20.96
N PHE A 20 7.98 -34.45 20.98
CA PHE A 20 9.09 -34.46 21.91
C PHE A 20 9.48 -33.01 22.10
N VAL A 21 9.43 -32.55 23.35
CA VAL A 21 10.54 -31.77 23.89
C VAL A 21 11.79 -32.56 23.52
N LYS A 22 12.32 -32.32 22.32
CA LYS A 22 13.55 -32.94 21.85
C LYS A 22 14.58 -32.56 22.90
N PRO A 23 15.43 -33.49 23.37
CA PRO A 23 16.49 -33.11 24.31
C PRO A 23 17.23 -31.90 23.73
N LEU A 24 17.49 -30.86 24.54
CA LEU A 24 18.26 -29.68 24.16
C LEU A 24 19.67 -30.13 23.76
N THR A 25 19.77 -30.61 22.54
CA THR A 25 20.99 -31.03 21.87
C THR A 25 21.26 -29.97 20.83
N PHE A 26 22.51 -29.54 20.74
CA PHE A 26 22.96 -28.51 19.81
C PHE A 26 22.43 -28.73 18.39
N LYS A 27 22.42 -29.98 17.92
CA LYS A 27 21.87 -30.39 16.62
C LYS A 27 20.40 -30.01 16.41
N ASN A 28 19.55 -30.16 17.43
CA ASN A 28 18.12 -29.86 17.32
C ASN A 28 17.85 -28.35 17.32
N ILE A 29 18.60 -27.58 18.12
CA ILE A 29 18.51 -26.12 18.13
C ILE A 29 18.99 -25.56 16.79
N TRP A 30 20.17 -26.02 16.32
CA TRP A 30 20.76 -25.62 15.05
C TRP A 30 19.84 -25.91 13.86
N THR A 31 19.32 -27.14 13.78
CA THR A 31 18.40 -27.52 12.68
C THR A 31 17.10 -26.74 12.73
N THR A 32 16.59 -26.37 13.92
CA THR A 32 15.38 -25.55 14.02
C THR A 32 15.62 -24.16 13.45
N TRP A 33 16.73 -23.51 13.83
CA TRP A 33 17.09 -22.16 13.39
C TRP A 33 17.52 -22.08 11.91
N CYS A 34 18.23 -23.11 11.43
CA CYS A 34 18.77 -23.18 10.07
C CYS A 34 17.81 -23.85 9.07
N SER A 35 16.69 -24.42 9.52
CA SER A 35 15.63 -24.92 8.63
C SER A 35 14.74 -23.82 8.09
N ILE A 36 13.98 -24.13 7.04
CA ILE A 36 12.97 -23.24 6.48
C ILE A 36 11.96 -22.81 7.55
N SER A 37 11.63 -21.52 7.57
CA SER A 37 10.68 -20.93 8.51
C SER A 37 9.55 -20.22 7.78
N LYS A 38 8.32 -20.36 8.29
CA LYS A 38 7.11 -19.68 7.78
C LYS A 38 7.17 -18.17 7.99
N TYR A 39 7.89 -17.73 9.02
CA TYR A 39 7.95 -16.31 9.41
C TYR A 39 8.89 -15.48 8.54
N THR A 40 9.64 -16.10 7.62
CA THR A 40 10.55 -15.36 6.75
C THR A 40 9.80 -14.90 5.50
N PRO A 41 9.94 -13.62 5.08
CA PRO A 41 9.20 -13.09 3.94
C PRO A 41 9.56 -13.82 2.65
N LYS A 42 10.80 -14.32 2.50
CA LYS A 42 11.25 -15.08 1.33
C LYS A 42 10.47 -16.40 1.17
N THR A 43 10.06 -17.08 2.25
CA THR A 43 9.29 -18.33 2.17
C THR A 43 7.93 -18.13 1.50
N ASN A 44 7.18 -17.10 1.89
CA ASN A 44 5.85 -16.82 1.32
C ASN A 44 5.86 -16.49 -0.19
N ILE A 45 7.04 -16.21 -0.76
CA ILE A 45 7.20 -15.82 -2.16
C ILE A 45 7.50 -17.04 -3.03
N TYR A 46 8.39 -17.90 -2.54
CA TYR A 46 8.93 -19.02 -3.31
C TYR A 46 8.27 -20.35 -2.96
N MET A 47 7.47 -20.40 -1.89
CA MET A 47 6.73 -21.59 -1.48
C MET A 47 5.23 -21.31 -1.50
N ASP A 48 4.52 -22.06 -2.32
CA ASP A 48 3.08 -21.86 -2.54
C ASP A 48 2.21 -22.38 -1.39
N SER A 49 2.72 -23.32 -0.59
CA SER A 49 1.93 -23.98 0.46
C SER A 49 2.75 -24.35 1.71
N THR A 50 2.05 -24.58 2.82
CA THR A 50 2.64 -25.14 4.04
C THR A 50 3.11 -26.58 3.85
N ALA A 51 2.47 -27.33 2.95
CA ALA A 51 2.85 -28.71 2.63
C ALA A 51 4.21 -28.79 1.90
N THR A 52 4.44 -27.93 0.91
CA THR A 52 5.73 -27.84 0.21
C THR A 52 6.85 -27.41 1.14
N MET A 53 6.56 -26.47 2.06
CA MET A 53 7.50 -26.05 3.11
C MET A 53 7.86 -27.22 4.04
N ASN A 54 6.86 -28.00 4.49
CA ASN A 54 7.10 -29.15 5.37
C ASN A 54 7.88 -30.27 4.66
N ALA A 55 7.58 -30.54 3.39
CA ALA A 55 8.34 -31.48 2.58
C ALA A 55 9.81 -31.06 2.45
N GLU A 56 10.06 -29.77 2.22
CA GLU A 56 11.42 -29.22 2.14
C GLU A 56 12.15 -29.29 3.50
N LYS A 57 11.44 -29.02 4.60
CA LYS A 57 11.98 -29.15 5.96
C LYS A 57 12.40 -30.59 6.26
N ILE A 58 11.61 -31.58 5.84
CA ILE A 58 11.92 -33.00 5.99
C ILE A 58 13.12 -33.36 5.10
N ARG A 59 13.15 -32.90 3.84
CA ARG A 59 14.28 -33.11 2.92
C ARG A 59 15.59 -32.58 3.50
N HIS A 60 15.56 -31.37 4.07
CA HIS A 60 16.73 -30.75 4.67
C HIS A 60 17.24 -31.50 5.90
N THR A 61 16.34 -31.81 6.84
CA THR A 61 16.70 -32.50 8.10
C THR A 61 17.10 -33.96 7.89
N GLY A 62 16.57 -34.63 6.88
CA GLY A 62 16.94 -36.00 6.49
C GLY A 62 18.21 -36.09 5.63
N SER A 63 18.75 -34.97 5.16
CA SER A 63 19.95 -34.96 4.33
C SER A 63 21.25 -35.06 5.16
N LYS A 64 22.34 -35.50 4.53
CA LYS A 64 23.71 -35.46 5.11
C LYS A 64 24.16 -34.03 5.45
N TYR A 65 23.47 -33.02 4.90
CA TYR A 65 23.81 -31.61 4.95
C TYR A 65 22.99 -30.82 5.99
N TRP A 66 22.51 -31.46 7.05
CA TRP A 66 21.69 -30.85 8.10
C TRP A 66 22.29 -29.60 8.78
N TRP A 67 23.61 -29.40 8.66
CA TRP A 67 24.34 -28.26 9.22
C TRP A 67 24.37 -27.03 8.30
N ILE A 68 23.99 -27.18 7.02
CA ILE A 68 23.98 -26.10 6.04
C ILE A 68 22.79 -25.16 6.33
N ILE A 69 23.03 -23.86 6.18
CA ILE A 69 22.01 -22.84 6.44
C ILE A 69 21.09 -22.78 5.23
N HIS A 70 19.81 -23.02 5.46
CA HIS A 70 18.81 -22.87 4.42
C HIS A 70 18.62 -21.38 4.08
N PRO A 71 18.55 -20.97 2.79
CA PRO A 71 18.44 -19.56 2.39
C PRO A 71 17.20 -18.84 2.94
N PHE A 72 16.12 -19.60 3.19
CA PHE A 72 14.86 -19.09 3.77
C PHE A 72 14.72 -19.37 5.27
N SER A 73 15.83 -19.65 5.96
CA SER A 73 15.85 -19.89 7.40
C SER A 73 15.73 -18.60 8.22
N TYR A 74 15.30 -18.75 9.47
CA TYR A 74 15.24 -17.63 10.41
C TYR A 74 16.65 -17.14 10.78
N ALA A 75 17.61 -18.07 10.94
CA ALA A 75 19.01 -17.73 11.16
C ALA A 75 19.57 -16.87 10.02
N ARG A 76 19.28 -17.23 8.76
CA ARG A 76 19.72 -16.43 7.60
C ARG A 76 19.07 -15.06 7.57
N LEU A 77 17.79 -14.95 7.93
CA LEU A 77 17.10 -13.66 8.02
C LEU A 77 17.75 -12.73 9.05
N MET A 78 18.03 -13.24 10.26
CA MET A 78 18.69 -12.48 11.32
C MET A 78 20.11 -12.05 10.90
N TRP A 79 20.85 -12.96 10.26
CA TRP A 79 22.18 -12.67 9.75
C TRP A 79 22.16 -11.62 8.63
N ASP A 80 21.26 -11.76 7.64
CA ASP A 80 21.08 -10.77 6.57
C ASP A 80 20.75 -9.39 7.16
N THR A 81 19.89 -9.32 8.20
CA THR A 81 19.55 -8.07 8.89
C THR A 81 20.74 -7.46 9.63
N LEU A 82 21.52 -8.27 10.35
CA LEU A 82 22.75 -7.82 10.99
C LEU A 82 23.73 -7.27 9.94
N MET A 83 23.96 -8.01 8.86
CA MET A 83 24.87 -7.61 7.80
C MET A 83 24.39 -6.37 7.05
N MET A 84 23.08 -6.15 6.90
CA MET A 84 22.58 -4.89 6.36
C MET A 84 22.99 -3.70 7.23
N THR A 85 22.87 -3.81 8.56
CA THR A 85 23.30 -2.75 9.48
C THR A 85 24.81 -2.50 9.38
N ILE A 86 25.60 -3.58 9.31
CA ILE A 86 27.06 -3.47 9.15
C ILE A 86 27.44 -2.85 7.81
N TYR A 87 26.80 -3.26 6.70
CA TYR A 87 27.03 -2.66 5.39
C TYR A 87 26.61 -1.20 5.33
N PHE A 88 25.49 -0.84 5.97
CA PHE A 88 25.08 0.55 6.09
C PHE A 88 26.15 1.37 6.79
N ILE A 89 26.62 0.94 7.97
CA ILE A 89 27.70 1.63 8.70
C ILE A 89 28.97 1.73 7.82
N ALA A 90 29.39 0.62 7.21
CA ALA A 90 30.57 0.57 6.35
C ALA A 90 30.48 1.52 5.15
N PHE A 91 29.30 1.67 4.54
CA PHE A 91 29.09 2.60 3.42
C PHE A 91 29.21 4.09 3.79
N PHE A 92 29.14 4.43 5.09
CA PHE A 92 29.43 5.77 5.58
C PHE A 92 30.85 5.90 6.11
N THR A 93 31.36 4.91 6.86
CA THR A 93 32.68 5.01 7.49
C THR A 93 33.81 4.84 6.50
N ILE A 94 33.73 3.91 5.54
CA ILE A 94 34.82 3.65 4.57
C ILE A 94 35.17 4.89 3.73
N PRO A 95 34.21 5.58 3.07
CA PRO A 95 34.53 6.73 2.22
C PRO A 95 35.02 7.92 3.05
N PHE A 96 34.39 8.13 4.21
CA PHE A 96 34.79 9.16 5.16
C PHE A 96 36.24 8.96 5.60
N MET A 97 36.61 7.73 5.95
CA MET A 97 37.97 7.40 6.32
C MET A 97 38.92 7.68 5.18
N ILE A 98 38.73 7.11 4.00
CA ILE A 98 39.63 7.31 2.84
C ILE A 98 39.90 8.79 2.55
N CYS A 99 38.88 9.64 2.69
CA CYS A 99 39.01 11.06 2.40
C CYS A 99 39.73 11.84 3.50
N PHE A 100 39.43 11.59 4.78
CA PHE A 100 39.95 12.37 5.91
C PHE A 100 41.18 11.74 6.61
N VAL A 101 41.57 10.55 6.18
CA VAL A 101 42.71 9.76 6.66
C VAL A 101 44.08 10.45 6.50
N THR A 102 44.18 11.48 5.66
CA THR A 102 45.44 12.21 5.42
C THR A 102 45.78 13.22 6.53
N MET A 103 44.97 13.31 7.59
CA MET A 103 45.27 14.08 8.80
C MET A 103 45.91 13.20 9.88
N ASP A 104 46.64 13.82 10.83
CA ASP A 104 47.45 13.09 11.81
C ASP A 104 46.69 11.96 12.52
N TYR A 105 47.31 10.77 12.51
CA TYR A 105 46.79 9.50 13.00
C TYR A 105 46.30 9.55 14.45
N GLU A 106 46.92 10.40 15.28
CA GLU A 106 46.61 10.48 16.72
C GLU A 106 45.22 11.09 17.02
N ILE A 107 44.62 11.80 16.07
CA ILE A 107 43.39 12.56 16.30
C ILE A 107 42.12 11.74 16.06
N ILE A 108 42.15 10.76 15.14
CA ILE A 108 40.93 10.24 14.52
C ILE A 108 40.40 8.95 15.16
N GLY A 109 41.24 8.04 15.67
CA GLY A 109 40.84 6.85 16.46
C GLY A 109 39.81 5.87 15.82
N LEU A 110 39.29 6.19 14.63
CA LEU A 110 38.19 5.50 13.95
C LEU A 110 38.62 4.15 13.37
N ASP A 111 39.93 3.88 13.27
CA ASP A 111 40.47 2.58 12.86
C ASP A 111 40.03 1.47 13.82
N ILE A 112 39.90 1.79 15.11
CA ILE A 112 39.42 0.87 16.16
C ILE A 112 37.98 0.44 15.86
N VAL A 113 37.17 1.31 15.25
CA VAL A 113 35.77 1.03 14.90
C VAL A 113 35.67 0.16 13.65
N ASN A 114 36.62 0.23 12.72
CA ASN A 114 36.59 -0.54 11.47
C ASN A 114 37.12 -1.98 11.60
N ILE A 115 38.06 -2.23 12.52
CA ILE A 115 38.56 -3.59 12.79
C ILE A 115 37.44 -4.62 13.05
N PRO A 116 36.45 -4.36 13.94
CA PRO A 116 35.34 -5.30 14.14
C PRO A 116 34.44 -5.44 12.90
N ILE A 117 34.29 -4.38 12.09
CA ILE A 117 33.53 -4.45 10.82
C ILE A 117 34.21 -5.42 9.85
N TYR A 118 35.53 -5.34 9.69
CA TYR A 118 36.30 -6.27 8.86
C TYR A 118 36.22 -7.71 9.40
N ALA A 119 36.31 -7.90 10.72
CA ALA A 119 36.17 -9.22 11.34
C ALA A 119 34.78 -9.84 11.08
N ILE A 120 33.70 -9.07 11.22
CA ILE A 120 32.33 -9.52 10.91
C ILE A 120 32.18 -9.84 9.42
N CYS A 121 32.82 -9.09 8.53
CA CYS A 121 32.82 -9.37 7.10
C CYS A 121 33.49 -10.72 6.76
N TRP A 122 34.58 -11.07 7.45
CA TRP A 122 35.18 -12.40 7.30
C TRP A 122 34.25 -13.52 7.77
N ILE A 123 33.50 -13.30 8.86
CA ILE A 123 32.47 -14.24 9.30
C ILE A 123 31.35 -14.33 8.24
N ASP A 124 30.94 -13.23 7.60
CA ASP A 124 29.94 -13.27 6.52
C ASP A 124 30.40 -14.11 5.33
N ILE A 125 31.67 -14.03 4.95
CA ILE A 125 32.24 -14.89 3.89
C ILE A 125 32.09 -16.37 4.28
N MET A 126 32.40 -16.73 5.54
CA MET A 126 32.23 -18.10 6.02
C MET A 126 30.75 -18.52 6.02
N VAL A 127 29.85 -17.66 6.48
CA VAL A 127 28.40 -17.90 6.51
C VAL A 127 27.85 -18.08 5.08
N ASN A 128 28.30 -17.29 4.11
CA ASN A 128 27.91 -17.41 2.71
C ASN A 128 28.38 -18.73 2.08
N CYS A 129 29.56 -19.24 2.45
CA CYS A 129 30.06 -20.55 2.00
C CYS A 129 29.23 -21.74 2.53
N ILE A 130 28.51 -21.57 3.65
CA ILE A 130 27.66 -22.60 4.27
C ILE A 130 26.16 -22.35 4.05
N THR A 131 25.78 -21.34 3.27
CA THR A 131 24.39 -21.00 2.97
C THR A 131 23.98 -21.56 1.61
N GLY A 132 22.87 -22.29 1.54
CA GLY A 132 22.32 -22.79 0.27
C GLY A 132 21.82 -21.66 -0.63
N TYR A 133 21.67 -21.92 -1.92
CA TYR A 133 21.10 -20.96 -2.87
C TYR A 133 19.84 -21.52 -3.55
N TYR A 134 18.97 -20.62 -3.98
CA TYR A 134 17.78 -20.94 -4.76
C TYR A 134 18.10 -20.83 -6.25
N ASP A 135 17.95 -21.92 -7.00
CA ASP A 135 18.11 -21.91 -8.45
C ASP A 135 16.77 -21.58 -9.13
N LYS A 136 16.73 -20.44 -9.83
CA LYS A 136 15.54 -19.98 -10.56
C LYS A 136 15.18 -20.87 -11.76
N LYS A 137 16.14 -21.61 -12.32
CA LYS A 137 15.90 -22.45 -13.52
C LYS A 137 15.22 -23.76 -13.16
N THR A 138 15.65 -24.38 -12.06
CA THR A 138 15.11 -25.66 -11.59
C THR A 138 14.04 -25.48 -10.50
N MET A 139 13.78 -24.24 -10.07
CA MET A 139 12.85 -23.88 -9.00
C MET A 139 13.10 -24.67 -7.70
N SER A 140 14.37 -25.01 -7.43
CA SER A 140 14.78 -25.89 -6.35
C SER A 140 15.93 -25.32 -5.53
N ILE A 141 16.03 -25.76 -4.27
CA ILE A 141 17.06 -25.29 -3.34
C ILE A 141 18.25 -26.26 -3.33
N GLU A 142 19.43 -25.74 -3.67
CA GLU A 142 20.68 -26.49 -3.70
C GLU A 142 21.45 -26.31 -2.40
N LEU A 143 21.69 -27.44 -1.72
CA LEU A 143 22.34 -27.51 -0.40
C LEU A 143 23.71 -28.20 -0.46
N LYS A 144 24.22 -28.60 -1.64
CA LYS A 144 25.51 -29.29 -1.74
C LYS A 144 26.67 -28.29 -1.55
N PRO A 145 27.61 -28.49 -0.60
CA PRO A 145 28.63 -27.50 -0.25
C PRO A 145 29.58 -27.16 -1.42
N ILE A 146 29.98 -28.17 -2.20
CA ILE A 146 30.85 -27.96 -3.37
C ILE A 146 30.15 -27.09 -4.43
N LYS A 147 28.85 -27.32 -4.66
CA LYS A 147 28.07 -26.50 -5.60
C LYS A 147 27.90 -25.07 -5.08
N ILE A 148 27.68 -24.89 -3.78
CA ILE A 148 27.58 -23.57 -3.14
C ILE A 148 28.90 -22.80 -3.31
N LEU A 149 30.04 -23.44 -3.03
CA LEU A 149 31.34 -22.81 -3.15
C LEU A 149 31.66 -22.40 -4.59
N ILE A 150 31.42 -23.27 -5.57
CA ILE A 150 31.64 -22.94 -6.99
C ILE A 150 30.73 -21.79 -7.43
N PHE A 151 29.47 -21.80 -7.00
CA PHE A 151 28.54 -20.71 -7.29
C PHE A 151 29.02 -19.39 -6.68
N TYR A 152 29.51 -19.41 -5.44
CA TYR A 152 30.01 -18.23 -4.76
C TYR A 152 31.33 -17.70 -5.34
N LEU A 153 32.24 -18.61 -5.71
CA LEU A 153 33.51 -18.30 -6.37
C LEU A 153 33.31 -17.62 -7.73
N LYS A 154 32.34 -18.08 -8.52
CA LYS A 154 31.98 -17.45 -9.81
C LYS A 154 31.32 -16.08 -9.65
N GLY A 155 30.79 -15.78 -8.47
CA GLY A 155 30.09 -14.53 -8.16
C GLY A 155 30.98 -13.54 -7.42
N PHE A 156 30.83 -13.49 -6.09
CA PHE A 156 31.29 -12.38 -5.26
C PHE A 156 32.44 -12.73 -4.30
N LEU A 157 32.86 -14.01 -4.19
CA LEU A 157 33.87 -14.42 -3.19
C LEU A 157 35.18 -13.64 -3.31
N MET A 158 35.72 -13.46 -4.52
CA MET A 158 36.98 -12.72 -4.72
C MET A 158 36.85 -11.25 -4.32
N LEU A 159 35.74 -10.61 -4.67
CA LEU A 159 35.47 -9.21 -4.34
C LEU A 159 35.31 -9.02 -2.83
N ASP A 160 34.69 -9.99 -2.15
CA ASP A 160 34.51 -9.97 -0.71
C ASP A 160 35.80 -10.15 0.07
N VAL A 161 36.64 -11.07 -0.38
CA VAL A 161 37.95 -11.30 0.25
C VAL A 161 38.81 -10.05 0.13
N LEU A 162 38.91 -9.48 -1.07
CA LEU A 162 39.66 -8.24 -1.30
C LEU A 162 39.12 -7.10 -0.45
N SER A 163 37.82 -6.84 -0.51
CA SER A 163 37.21 -5.73 0.24
C SER A 163 37.21 -5.87 1.77
N SER A 164 37.46 -7.07 2.31
CA SER A 164 37.43 -7.33 3.76
C SER A 164 38.82 -7.34 4.40
N PHE A 165 39.89 -7.06 3.65
CA PHE A 165 41.21 -6.84 4.22
C PHE A 165 41.29 -5.49 4.96
N PRO A 166 41.90 -5.44 6.15
CA PRO A 166 42.07 -4.20 6.92
C PRO A 166 43.21 -3.34 6.34
N TYR A 167 43.01 -2.80 5.14
CA TYR A 167 44.01 -2.01 4.41
C TYR A 167 44.49 -0.78 5.20
N ASP A 168 43.57 -0.13 5.94
CA ASP A 168 43.86 1.08 6.71
C ASP A 168 44.91 0.82 7.80
N TYR A 169 44.79 -0.31 8.51
CA TYR A 169 45.72 -0.71 9.56
C TYR A 169 47.08 -1.12 9.00
N ILE A 170 47.08 -1.85 7.88
CA ILE A 170 48.32 -2.32 7.25
C ILE A 170 49.13 -1.13 6.70
N THR A 171 48.47 -0.23 5.97
CA THR A 171 49.15 0.89 5.30
C THR A 171 49.58 2.01 6.24
N LEU A 172 49.11 2.00 7.49
CA LEU A 172 49.30 3.06 8.47
C LEU A 172 50.78 3.49 8.62
N ARG A 173 51.71 2.53 8.73
CA ARG A 173 53.14 2.80 8.92
C ARG A 173 53.81 3.47 7.72
N TRP A 174 53.21 3.36 6.53
CA TRP A 174 53.75 3.86 5.27
C TRP A 174 53.04 5.11 4.76
N ARG A 175 52.02 5.60 5.48
CA ARG A 175 51.30 6.82 5.13
C ARG A 175 52.19 8.03 5.43
N ARG A 176 52.39 8.89 4.43
CA ARG A 176 53.17 10.13 4.54
C ARG A 176 52.38 11.27 3.91
N LEU A 177 52.56 12.48 4.47
CA LEU A 177 52.03 13.70 3.87
C LEU A 177 52.59 13.91 2.44
N PRO A 178 51.80 14.49 1.52
CA PRO A 178 52.25 14.77 0.16
C PRO A 178 53.48 15.68 0.13
N GLY A 179 54.36 15.50 -0.87
CA GLY A 179 55.62 16.24 -1.03
C GLY A 179 56.87 15.56 -0.44
N ASN A 180 56.72 14.53 0.41
CA ASN A 180 57.85 13.85 1.06
C ASN A 180 58.11 12.44 0.46
N ASN A 181 58.41 12.39 -0.84
CA ASN A 181 58.51 11.15 -1.66
C ASN A 181 57.37 10.16 -1.35
N PRO A 182 56.11 10.54 -1.65
CA PRO A 182 54.96 9.72 -1.32
C PRO A 182 54.92 8.44 -2.16
N TYR A 183 54.66 7.31 -1.51
CA TYR A 183 54.41 6.05 -2.20
C TYR A 183 52.98 6.06 -2.76
N TYR A 184 52.82 6.41 -4.04
CA TYR A 184 51.52 6.39 -4.74
C TYR A 184 50.76 5.06 -4.57
N ILE A 185 51.50 3.96 -4.48
CA ILE A 185 50.97 2.61 -4.25
C ILE A 185 50.17 2.53 -2.93
N VAL A 186 50.62 3.22 -1.88
CA VAL A 186 49.94 3.22 -0.57
C VAL A 186 48.58 3.91 -0.66
N THR A 187 48.48 4.99 -1.43
CA THR A 187 47.19 5.68 -1.69
C THR A 187 46.23 4.79 -2.49
N LEU A 188 46.73 4.06 -3.49
CA LEU A 188 45.92 3.12 -4.27
C LEU A 188 45.40 1.94 -3.42
N ILE A 189 46.23 1.42 -2.51
CA ILE A 189 45.82 0.36 -1.57
C ILE A 189 44.73 0.88 -0.63
N ASN A 190 44.81 2.13 -0.18
CA ASN A 190 43.79 2.74 0.67
C ASN A 190 42.43 2.94 -0.03
N ILE A 191 42.36 2.86 -1.36
CA ILE A 191 41.09 2.93 -2.11
C ILE A 191 40.42 1.56 -2.24
N MET A 192 41.15 0.45 -2.02
CA MET A 192 40.64 -0.92 -2.13
C MET A 192 39.42 -1.24 -1.25
N PRO A 193 39.27 -0.70 -0.02
CA PRO A 193 38.03 -0.83 0.76
C PRO A 193 36.75 -0.41 0.00
N LEU A 194 36.83 0.50 -1.00
CA LEU A 194 35.66 0.88 -1.81
C LEU A 194 35.08 -0.27 -2.63
N ILE A 195 35.83 -1.35 -2.87
CA ILE A 195 35.30 -2.56 -3.52
C ILE A 195 34.11 -3.14 -2.74
N LYS A 196 34.00 -2.85 -1.43
CA LYS A 196 32.85 -3.24 -0.62
C LYS A 196 31.52 -2.70 -1.14
N LEU A 197 31.52 -1.62 -1.92
CA LEU A 197 30.31 -1.09 -2.58
C LEU A 197 29.64 -2.08 -3.55
N THR A 198 30.36 -3.09 -4.04
CA THR A 198 29.76 -4.20 -4.80
C THR A 198 28.63 -4.89 -4.03
N ARG A 199 28.67 -4.86 -2.69
CA ARG A 199 27.62 -5.38 -1.81
C ARG A 199 26.39 -4.48 -1.70
N TYR A 200 26.37 -3.29 -2.29
CA TYR A 200 25.18 -2.44 -2.36
C TYR A 200 24.00 -3.17 -3.02
N TYR A 201 24.27 -4.00 -4.06
CA TYR A 201 23.24 -4.83 -4.67
C TYR A 201 22.59 -5.81 -3.66
N THR A 202 23.41 -6.44 -2.82
CA THR A 202 22.94 -7.38 -1.78
C THR A 202 22.13 -6.62 -0.72
N PHE A 203 22.63 -5.46 -0.28
CA PHE A 203 21.95 -4.59 0.67
C PHE A 203 20.58 -4.14 0.16
N ASN A 204 20.50 -3.61 -1.07
CA ASN A 204 19.27 -3.14 -1.69
C ASN A 204 18.26 -4.29 -1.90
N SER A 205 18.75 -5.46 -2.34
CA SER A 205 17.90 -6.66 -2.48
C SER A 205 17.30 -7.07 -1.13
N ASN A 206 18.09 -7.10 -0.05
CA ASN A 206 17.59 -7.47 1.27
C ASN A 206 16.63 -6.43 1.84
N ILE A 207 16.88 -5.13 1.64
CA ILE A 207 15.91 -4.06 1.99
C ILE A 207 14.59 -4.26 1.24
N TYR A 208 14.64 -4.56 -0.05
CA TYR A 208 13.42 -4.81 -0.81
C TYR A 208 12.61 -5.98 -0.24
N TYR A 209 13.24 -7.11 0.08
CA TYR A 209 12.52 -8.25 0.66
C TYR A 209 11.98 -7.97 2.08
N LEU A 210 12.74 -7.26 2.91
CA LEU A 210 12.36 -6.98 4.30
C LEU A 210 11.39 -5.81 4.42
N PHE A 211 11.69 -4.66 3.85
CA PHE A 211 10.83 -3.48 3.95
C PHE A 211 9.74 -3.48 2.89
N VAL A 212 10.08 -3.70 1.61
CA VAL A 212 9.10 -3.52 0.51
C VAL A 212 8.04 -4.61 0.47
N LYS A 213 8.35 -5.82 0.90
CA LYS A 213 7.39 -6.94 0.81
C LYS A 213 6.74 -7.34 2.12
N HIS A 214 7.46 -7.27 3.24
CA HIS A 214 6.91 -7.66 4.55
C HIS A 214 6.14 -6.51 5.20
N TYR A 215 6.72 -5.30 5.30
CA TYR A 215 6.04 -4.18 5.97
C TYR A 215 4.84 -3.64 5.17
N PHE A 216 4.91 -3.64 3.84
CA PHE A 216 3.79 -3.18 3.00
C PHE A 216 2.54 -4.06 3.11
N GLN A 217 2.71 -5.37 3.27
CA GLN A 217 1.59 -6.27 3.46
C GLN A 217 0.88 -6.04 4.81
N HIS A 218 1.59 -5.49 5.81
CA HIS A 218 1.07 -5.32 7.16
C HIS A 218 0.60 -3.91 7.51
N PHE A 219 1.17 -2.85 6.91
CA PHE A 219 0.94 -1.47 7.38
C PHE A 219 0.13 -0.56 6.46
N GLU A 220 -0.37 -1.04 5.31
CA GLU A 220 -1.13 -0.22 4.32
C GLU A 220 -0.44 1.12 3.94
N ILE A 221 0.86 1.27 4.23
CA ILE A 221 1.62 2.45 3.87
C ILE A 221 1.69 2.44 2.34
N LYS A 222 1.17 3.49 1.72
CA LYS A 222 1.15 3.58 0.25
C LYS A 222 2.58 3.51 -0.28
N ASN A 223 2.82 2.65 -1.28
CA ASN A 223 4.09 2.48 -2.02
C ASN A 223 4.82 3.79 -2.28
N PHE A 224 4.05 4.83 -2.55
CA PHE A 224 4.54 6.16 -2.84
C PHE A 224 5.30 6.84 -1.69
N TYR A 225 4.76 6.90 -0.46
CA TYR A 225 5.41 7.67 0.62
C TYR A 225 6.77 7.09 0.98
N PHE A 226 6.86 5.77 0.93
CA PHE A 226 8.12 5.06 1.09
C PHE A 226 9.10 5.34 -0.05
N GLU A 227 8.64 5.35 -1.31
CA GLU A 227 9.46 5.73 -2.48
C GLU A 227 10.01 7.15 -2.34
N PHE A 228 9.19 8.09 -1.85
CA PHE A 228 9.61 9.47 -1.56
C PHE A 228 10.68 9.52 -0.45
N CYS A 229 10.44 8.88 0.69
CA CYS A 229 11.39 8.85 1.79
C CYS A 229 12.70 8.19 1.39
N ILE A 230 12.67 7.08 0.64
CA ILE A 230 13.88 6.44 0.11
C ILE A 230 14.62 7.39 -0.83
N THR A 231 13.93 8.05 -1.75
CA THR A 231 14.58 8.99 -2.68
C THR A 231 15.23 10.15 -1.91
N LEU A 232 14.55 10.69 -0.90
CA LEU A 232 15.11 11.74 -0.04
C LEU A 232 16.38 11.25 0.69
N LEU A 233 16.33 10.07 1.30
CA LEU A 233 17.47 9.47 2.00
C LEU A 233 18.63 9.17 1.05
N LEU A 234 18.35 8.68 -0.16
CA LEU A 234 19.36 8.48 -1.21
C LEU A 234 19.96 9.81 -1.68
N GLY A 235 19.17 10.89 -1.77
CA GLY A 235 19.67 12.23 -2.06
C GLY A 235 20.62 12.74 -0.98
N LEU A 236 20.29 12.56 0.30
CA LEU A 236 21.18 12.90 1.42
C LEU A 236 22.47 12.07 1.41
N TYR A 237 22.35 10.76 1.12
CA TYR A 237 23.50 9.88 0.94
C TYR A 237 24.39 10.32 -0.23
N PHE A 238 23.80 10.72 -1.36
CA PHE A 238 24.54 11.25 -2.50
C PHE A 238 25.31 12.53 -2.16
N ILE A 239 24.69 13.46 -1.41
CA ILE A 239 25.36 14.66 -0.90
C ILE A 239 26.56 14.27 -0.03
N PHE A 240 26.39 13.33 0.91
CA PHE A 240 27.48 12.83 1.75
C PHE A 240 28.66 12.31 0.92
N TRP A 241 28.41 11.46 -0.06
CA TRP A 241 29.46 10.90 -0.93
C TRP A 241 30.16 11.95 -1.78
N CYS A 242 29.39 12.87 -2.36
CA CYS A 242 29.97 13.97 -3.13
C CYS A 242 30.83 14.87 -2.24
N SER A 243 30.46 15.05 -0.96
CA SER A 243 31.25 15.82 0.02
C SER A 243 32.59 15.16 0.30
N CYS A 244 32.59 13.84 0.48
CA CYS A 244 33.81 13.03 0.61
C CYS A 244 34.69 13.16 -0.65
N LEU A 245 34.10 12.99 -1.84
CA LEU A 245 34.81 13.10 -3.13
C LEU A 245 35.39 14.51 -3.37
N CYS A 246 34.64 15.56 -3.02
CA CYS A 246 35.07 16.96 -3.13
C CYS A 246 36.35 17.22 -2.35
N TYR A 247 36.53 16.55 -1.21
CA TYR A 247 37.74 16.62 -0.39
C TYR A 247 38.85 15.69 -0.90
N LEU A 248 38.50 14.51 -1.42
CA LEU A 248 39.46 13.53 -1.93
C LEU A 248 40.15 13.96 -3.23
N ILE A 249 39.45 14.64 -4.14
CA ILE A 249 39.99 15.01 -5.47
C ILE A 249 41.25 15.89 -5.35
N PRO A 250 41.27 16.99 -4.57
CA PRO A 250 42.48 17.78 -4.36
C PRO A 250 43.64 16.95 -3.77
N ILE A 251 43.35 16.06 -2.83
CA ILE A 251 44.36 15.19 -2.19
C ILE A 251 44.99 14.25 -3.22
N LEU A 252 44.19 13.60 -4.05
CA LEU A 252 44.70 12.71 -5.10
C LEU A 252 45.59 13.46 -6.09
N LEU A 253 45.18 14.65 -6.53
CA LEU A 253 45.99 15.49 -7.42
C LEU A 253 47.34 15.82 -6.79
N MET A 254 47.39 16.18 -5.50
CA MET A 254 48.66 16.43 -4.81
C MET A 254 49.58 15.20 -4.76
N TYR A 255 49.03 14.00 -4.53
CA TYR A 255 49.82 12.76 -4.53
C TYR A 255 50.33 12.39 -5.93
N PHE A 256 49.52 12.55 -6.97
CA PHE A 256 49.90 12.19 -8.34
C PHE A 256 50.93 13.15 -8.93
N PHE A 257 50.79 14.46 -8.69
CA PHE A 257 51.72 15.48 -9.18
C PHE A 257 52.87 15.76 -8.21
N ASN A 258 52.90 15.08 -7.06
CA ASN A 258 53.90 15.25 -5.99
C ASN A 258 54.09 16.72 -5.56
N ILE A 259 52.98 17.45 -5.46
CA ILE A 259 52.98 18.88 -5.09
C ILE A 259 52.96 18.96 -3.55
N PRO A 260 53.91 19.65 -2.90
CA PRO A 260 53.87 19.85 -1.46
C PRO A 260 52.68 20.75 -1.06
N PRO A 261 52.10 20.56 0.14
CA PRO A 261 50.96 21.35 0.63
C PRO A 261 51.16 22.87 0.57
N THR A 262 52.39 23.33 0.74
CA THR A 262 52.78 24.74 0.75
C THR A 262 52.73 25.41 -0.62
N GLU A 263 52.75 24.64 -1.71
CA GLU A 263 52.73 25.16 -3.08
C GLU A 263 51.33 25.14 -3.72
N CYS A 264 50.34 24.49 -3.08
CA CYS A 264 48.96 24.51 -3.57
C CYS A 264 48.14 25.65 -2.95
N GLU A 265 48.49 26.90 -3.23
CA GLU A 265 47.68 28.07 -2.83
C GLU A 265 46.26 28.02 -3.44
N ASN A 266 46.11 27.42 -4.61
CA ASN A 266 44.85 27.34 -5.34
C ASN A 266 43.92 26.22 -4.81
N CYS A 267 44.38 25.41 -3.85
CA CYS A 267 43.57 24.37 -3.20
C CYS A 267 42.71 25.00 -2.09
N TRP A 268 41.38 24.97 -2.23
CA TRP A 268 40.45 25.48 -1.21
C TRP A 268 40.66 24.86 0.18
N MET A 269 41.11 23.60 0.25
CA MET A 269 41.42 22.89 1.50
C MET A 269 42.50 23.56 2.33
N MET A 270 43.50 24.17 1.67
CA MET A 270 44.64 24.83 2.35
C MET A 270 44.29 26.22 2.87
N LYS A 271 43.22 26.84 2.34
CA LYS A 271 42.71 28.15 2.76
C LYS A 271 41.86 28.11 4.04
N LEU A 272 41.67 26.93 4.65
CA LEU A 272 40.88 26.76 5.87
C LEU A 272 41.75 26.97 7.12
N GLU A 273 41.34 27.90 7.98
CA GLU A 273 42.07 28.26 9.21
C GLU A 273 42.08 27.14 10.27
N ASP A 274 41.00 26.35 10.35
CA ASP A 274 40.86 25.24 11.31
C ASP A 274 41.24 23.87 10.71
N SER A 275 42.06 23.11 11.45
CA SER A 275 42.47 21.74 11.10
C SER A 275 41.46 20.66 11.52
N SER A 276 40.40 21.02 12.25
CA SER A 276 39.41 20.06 12.72
C SER A 276 38.68 19.36 11.57
N PHE A 277 38.56 18.03 11.64
CA PHE A 277 37.86 17.23 10.62
C PHE A 277 36.39 17.62 10.47
N GLN A 278 35.72 17.99 11.57
CA GLN A 278 34.32 18.40 11.55
C GLN A 278 34.14 19.69 10.75
N PHE A 279 35.08 20.63 10.91
CA PHE A 279 35.09 21.89 10.18
C PHE A 279 35.31 21.68 8.68
N ARG A 280 36.27 20.83 8.31
CA ARG A 280 36.56 20.51 6.91
C ARG A 280 35.41 19.77 6.21
N PHE A 281 34.81 18.78 6.87
CA PHE A 281 33.65 18.07 6.33
C PHE A 281 32.44 19.00 6.15
N LYS A 282 32.17 19.89 7.12
CA LYS A 282 31.09 20.87 7.03
C LYS A 282 31.25 21.79 5.82
N ASN A 283 32.46 22.28 5.57
CA ASN A 283 32.76 23.13 4.41
C ASN A 283 32.65 22.36 3.09
N ALA A 284 33.15 21.11 3.02
CA ALA A 284 33.00 20.26 1.84
C ALA A 284 31.52 20.00 1.51
N ALA A 285 30.72 19.68 2.53
CA ALA A 285 29.28 19.45 2.38
C ALA A 285 28.53 20.72 1.95
N PHE A 286 28.95 21.89 2.45
CA PHE A 286 28.38 23.17 2.04
C PHE A 286 28.65 23.46 0.57
N ILE A 287 29.89 23.30 0.09
CA ILE A 287 30.25 23.46 -1.33
C ILE A 287 29.40 22.53 -2.21
N VAL A 288 29.27 21.26 -1.84
CA VAL A 288 28.49 20.28 -2.61
C VAL A 288 27.01 20.61 -2.63
N LEU A 289 26.46 21.05 -1.50
CA LEU A 289 25.06 21.45 -1.41
C LEU A 289 24.75 22.65 -2.32
N GLU A 290 25.62 23.68 -2.34
CA GLU A 290 25.45 24.82 -3.25
C GLU A 290 25.51 24.43 -4.72
N ASN A 291 26.44 23.54 -5.09
CA ASN A 291 26.57 23.05 -6.46
C ASN A 291 25.34 22.22 -6.88
N ILE A 292 24.83 21.33 -6.01
CA ILE A 292 23.63 20.52 -6.30
C ILE A 292 22.39 21.40 -6.48
N LEU A 293 22.24 22.45 -5.66
CA LEU A 293 21.17 23.43 -5.78
C LEU A 293 21.40 24.42 -6.93
N SER A 294 22.61 24.42 -7.53
CA SER A 294 23.06 25.38 -8.53
C SER A 294 22.96 26.84 -8.04
N SER A 295 23.22 27.08 -6.75
CA SER A 295 23.21 28.42 -6.16
C SER A 295 24.55 29.14 -6.30
N GLY A 296 25.66 28.39 -6.33
CA GLY A 296 27.02 28.93 -6.31
C GLY A 296 28.08 27.85 -6.12
N TYR A 297 29.31 28.28 -5.83
CA TYR A 297 30.49 27.41 -5.62
C TYR A 297 30.89 27.28 -4.14
N GLY A 298 30.11 27.81 -3.21
CA GLY A 298 30.45 27.95 -1.80
C GLY A 298 31.36 29.15 -1.54
N LEU A 299 32.19 29.04 -0.50
CA LEU A 299 33.14 30.08 -0.09
C LEU A 299 34.32 30.24 -1.06
N PHE A 300 34.63 29.21 -1.84
CA PHE A 300 35.82 29.16 -2.68
C PHE A 300 35.46 28.77 -4.12
N VAL A 301 35.85 29.59 -5.08
CA VAL A 301 35.70 29.29 -6.50
C VAL A 301 36.79 28.29 -6.92
N PRO A 302 36.47 27.20 -7.62
CA PRO A 302 37.47 26.25 -8.09
C PRO A 302 38.33 26.90 -9.18
N GLU A 303 39.64 26.95 -8.96
CA GLU A 303 40.62 27.50 -9.92
C GLU A 303 41.36 26.40 -10.71
N THR A 304 41.28 25.15 -10.25
CA THR A 304 41.98 24.00 -10.83
C THR A 304 41.06 23.13 -11.67
N ASP A 305 41.57 22.59 -12.79
CA ASP A 305 40.78 21.82 -13.77
C ASP A 305 39.98 20.66 -13.15
N GLY A 306 40.57 19.93 -12.20
CA GLY A 306 39.92 18.78 -11.54
C GLY A 306 38.63 19.16 -10.78
N PRO A 307 38.71 20.03 -9.76
CA PRO A 307 37.54 20.58 -9.08
C PRO A 307 36.54 21.31 -10.00
N ILE A 308 36.99 21.99 -11.06
CA ILE A 308 36.09 22.62 -12.05
C ILE A 308 35.22 21.57 -12.75
N ILE A 309 35.84 20.50 -13.27
CA ILE A 309 35.13 19.40 -13.95
C ILE A 309 34.16 18.72 -12.98
N PHE A 310 34.61 18.44 -11.75
CA PHE A 310 33.79 17.80 -10.73
C PHE A 310 32.55 18.65 -10.37
N ASN A 311 32.74 19.94 -10.09
CA ASN A 311 31.63 20.84 -9.77
C ASN A 311 30.66 21.00 -10.94
N SER A 312 31.17 21.07 -12.18
CA SER A 312 30.33 21.13 -13.40
C SER A 312 29.42 19.89 -13.53
N ILE A 313 29.97 18.68 -13.31
CA ILE A 313 29.20 17.43 -13.32
C ILE A 313 28.18 17.42 -12.18
N LEU A 314 28.58 17.86 -10.99
CA LEU A 314 27.73 17.90 -9.80
C LEU A 314 26.52 18.82 -9.99
N MET A 315 26.71 19.98 -10.64
CA MET A 315 25.62 20.89 -10.97
C MET A 315 24.60 20.24 -11.92
N ILE A 316 25.06 19.55 -12.97
CA ILE A 316 24.17 18.87 -13.93
C ILE A 316 23.37 17.76 -13.23
N ILE A 317 24.04 16.90 -12.45
CA ILE A 317 23.40 15.82 -11.71
C ILE A 317 22.42 16.37 -10.67
N GLY A 318 22.83 17.41 -9.94
CA GLY A 318 21.99 18.09 -8.95
C GLY A 318 20.70 18.62 -9.57
N ARG A 319 20.78 19.25 -10.75
CA ARG A 319 19.60 19.74 -11.48
C ARG A 319 18.63 18.62 -11.84
N ILE A 320 19.14 17.47 -12.29
CA ILE A 320 18.32 16.29 -12.61
C ILE A 320 17.61 15.78 -11.35
N ILE A 321 18.31 15.70 -10.21
CA ILE A 321 17.73 15.25 -8.93
C ILE A 321 16.62 16.19 -8.46
N VAL A 322 16.84 17.51 -8.50
CA VAL A 322 15.82 18.50 -8.11
C VAL A 322 14.57 18.39 -8.99
N CYS A 323 14.74 18.25 -10.31
CA CYS A 323 13.63 18.03 -11.24
C CYS A 323 12.87 16.74 -10.95
N TYR A 324 13.58 15.65 -10.65
CA TYR A 324 12.96 14.38 -10.27
C TYR A 324 12.14 14.51 -8.98
N MET A 325 12.69 15.15 -7.94
CA MET A 325 11.98 15.39 -6.68
C MET A 325 10.70 16.20 -6.88
N LEU A 326 10.71 17.20 -7.77
CA LEU A 326 9.52 17.98 -8.11
C LEU A 326 8.43 17.11 -8.76
N ILE A 327 8.79 16.28 -9.75
CA ILE A 327 7.86 15.38 -10.43
C ILE A 327 7.25 14.38 -9.43
N MET A 328 8.09 13.82 -8.55
CA MET A 328 7.65 12.91 -7.52
C MET A 328 6.65 13.59 -6.57
N PHE A 329 6.91 14.82 -6.14
CA PHE A 329 5.97 15.57 -5.32
C PHE A 329 4.62 15.83 -6.02
N LEU A 330 4.63 16.17 -7.31
CA LEU A 330 3.41 16.34 -8.09
C LEU A 330 2.61 15.03 -8.18
N ARG A 331 3.30 13.89 -8.32
CA ARG A 331 2.68 12.56 -8.35
C ARG A 331 1.98 12.21 -7.03
N ILE A 332 2.54 12.55 -5.86
CA ILE A 332 1.87 12.39 -4.53
C ILE A 332 0.49 13.05 -4.55
N LYS A 333 0.47 14.32 -4.98
CA LYS A 333 -0.73 15.14 -4.94
C LYS A 333 -1.80 14.59 -5.90
N ALA A 334 -1.39 14.15 -7.09
CA ALA A 334 -2.29 13.57 -8.07
C ALA A 334 -2.91 12.25 -7.58
N GLU A 335 -2.11 11.35 -7.02
CA GLU A 335 -2.58 10.01 -6.64
C GLU A 335 -3.47 10.02 -5.40
N ARG A 336 -3.22 10.93 -4.43
CA ARG A 336 -4.07 11.08 -3.24
C ARG A 336 -5.55 11.31 -3.59
N LYS A 337 -5.79 11.97 -4.73
CA LYS A 337 -7.14 12.32 -5.21
C LYS A 337 -7.57 11.47 -6.40
N SER A 338 -6.94 10.33 -6.69
CA SER A 338 -7.24 9.54 -7.90
C SER A 338 -8.72 9.16 -8.04
N SER A 339 -9.40 8.78 -6.94
CA SER A 339 -10.84 8.47 -6.95
C SER A 339 -11.73 9.72 -7.15
N GLU A 340 -11.35 10.85 -6.56
CA GLU A 340 -12.02 12.14 -6.74
C GLU A 340 -11.84 12.67 -8.17
N LEU A 341 -10.63 12.53 -8.74
CA LEU A 341 -10.31 12.93 -10.11
C LEU A 341 -11.13 12.11 -11.11
N LYS A 342 -11.23 10.80 -10.93
CA LYS A 342 -12.10 9.94 -11.75
C LYS A 342 -13.57 10.32 -11.63
N PHE A 343 -14.01 10.74 -10.44
CA PHE A 343 -15.37 11.25 -10.26
C PHE A 343 -15.58 12.58 -11.00
N GLN A 344 -14.62 13.51 -10.96
CA GLN A 344 -14.68 14.74 -11.74
C GLN A 344 -14.73 14.45 -13.24
N GLU A 345 -13.91 13.50 -13.72
CA GLU A 345 -13.93 13.05 -15.11
C GLU A 345 -15.33 12.51 -15.52
N LEU A 346 -15.93 11.66 -14.69
CA LEU A 346 -17.30 11.19 -14.90
C LEU A 346 -18.31 12.35 -14.95
N ILE A 347 -18.22 13.29 -14.01
CA ILE A 347 -19.12 14.45 -13.96
C ILE A 347 -18.95 15.33 -15.20
N ASP A 348 -17.73 15.50 -15.71
CA ASP A 348 -17.49 16.27 -16.92
C ASP A 348 -18.01 15.57 -18.17
N GLN A 349 -17.93 14.24 -18.24
CA GLN A 349 -18.61 13.44 -19.27
C GLN A 349 -20.14 13.60 -19.20
N VAL A 350 -20.72 13.57 -17.99
CA VAL A 350 -22.17 13.81 -17.79
C VAL A 350 -22.57 15.22 -18.22
N LYS A 351 -21.77 16.25 -17.91
CA LYS A 351 -22.00 17.63 -18.38
C LYS A 351 -21.90 17.73 -19.90
N ALA A 352 -20.93 17.05 -20.53
CA ALA A 352 -20.79 17.00 -21.98
C ALA A 352 -22.03 16.35 -22.63
N TYR A 353 -22.49 15.21 -22.10
CA TYR A 353 -23.72 14.54 -22.53
C TYR A 353 -24.95 15.47 -22.41
N ALA A 354 -25.10 16.15 -21.27
CA ALA A 354 -26.23 17.04 -21.04
C ALA A 354 -26.23 18.28 -21.96
N ARG A 355 -25.05 18.74 -22.38
CA ARG A 355 -24.89 19.79 -23.41
C ARG A 355 -25.27 19.26 -24.79
N GLN A 356 -24.75 18.09 -25.16
CA GLN A 356 -25.04 17.44 -26.45
C GLN A 356 -26.54 17.17 -26.64
N LYS A 357 -27.23 16.75 -25.58
CA LYS A 357 -28.68 16.50 -25.59
C LYS A 357 -29.54 17.74 -25.32
N GLN A 358 -28.93 18.93 -25.22
CA GLN A 358 -29.62 20.20 -25.00
C GLN A 358 -30.62 20.17 -23.82
N LEU A 359 -30.25 19.51 -22.72
CA LEU A 359 -31.14 19.39 -21.56
C LEU A 359 -31.41 20.76 -20.91
N LEU A 360 -32.65 20.96 -20.44
CA LEU A 360 -33.05 22.14 -19.65
C LEU A 360 -32.20 22.25 -18.36
N SER A 361 -31.99 23.47 -17.86
CA SER A 361 -31.16 23.73 -16.67
C SER A 361 -31.60 22.94 -15.44
N HIS A 362 -32.91 22.79 -15.22
CA HIS A 362 -33.45 21.98 -14.14
C HIS A 362 -33.07 20.49 -14.28
N MET A 363 -33.18 19.91 -15.49
CA MET A 363 -32.82 18.51 -15.76
C MET A 363 -31.31 18.28 -15.61
N LYS A 364 -30.49 19.25 -16.04
CA LYS A 364 -29.03 19.23 -15.82
C LYS A 364 -28.70 19.17 -14.34
N ASN A 365 -29.29 20.06 -13.54
CA ASN A 365 -29.05 20.11 -12.10
C ASN A 365 -29.49 18.81 -11.42
N ARG A 366 -30.67 18.28 -11.76
CA ARG A 366 -31.16 16.99 -11.26
C ARG A 366 -30.21 15.84 -11.59
N LEU A 367 -29.74 15.75 -12.84
CA LEU A 367 -28.80 14.72 -13.27
C LEU A 367 -27.47 14.82 -12.49
N LEU A 368 -26.92 16.02 -12.33
CA LEU A 368 -25.69 16.22 -11.57
C LEU A 368 -25.86 15.89 -10.09
N THR A 369 -26.98 16.27 -9.48
CA THR A 369 -27.32 15.93 -8.09
C THR A 369 -27.43 14.42 -7.91
N TYR A 370 -28.10 13.72 -8.84
CA TYR A 370 -28.18 12.25 -8.83
C TYR A 370 -26.79 11.60 -8.75
N TYR A 371 -25.87 11.95 -9.66
CA TYR A 371 -24.53 11.36 -9.69
C TYR A 371 -23.71 11.72 -8.43
N LYS A 372 -23.85 12.94 -7.89
CA LYS A 372 -23.20 13.34 -6.63
C LYS A 372 -23.65 12.49 -5.45
N HIS A 373 -24.96 12.27 -5.28
CA HIS A 373 -25.48 11.42 -4.21
C HIS A 373 -25.13 9.93 -4.44
N ARG A 374 -25.21 9.45 -5.68
CA ARG A 374 -24.94 8.05 -6.03
C ARG A 374 -23.50 7.59 -5.75
N PHE A 375 -22.53 8.49 -5.91
CA PHE A 375 -21.10 8.20 -5.78
C PHE A 375 -20.43 8.89 -4.58
N LYS A 376 -21.13 9.77 -3.85
CA LYS A 376 -20.61 10.48 -2.66
C LYS A 376 -19.23 11.12 -2.91
N ASN A 377 -19.08 11.78 -4.07
CA ASN A 377 -17.84 12.40 -4.58
C ASN A 377 -16.63 11.48 -4.82
N THR A 378 -16.83 10.16 -4.84
CA THR A 378 -15.77 9.17 -5.11
C THR A 378 -16.23 8.15 -6.14
N TYR A 379 -15.43 7.89 -7.15
CA TYR A 379 -15.80 6.92 -8.20
C TYR A 379 -15.01 5.62 -8.07
N PHE A 380 -15.72 4.49 -8.15
CA PHE A 380 -15.16 3.14 -8.23
C PHE A 380 -16.01 2.25 -9.14
N GLN A 381 -15.35 1.37 -9.90
CA GLN A 381 -16.02 0.43 -10.81
C GLN A 381 -16.52 -0.80 -10.05
N SER A 382 -17.67 -0.69 -9.37
CA SER A 382 -18.20 -1.77 -8.52
C SER A 382 -18.34 -3.10 -9.26
N LYS A 383 -18.78 -3.08 -10.53
CA LYS A 383 -18.96 -4.31 -11.34
C LYS A 383 -17.65 -5.07 -11.56
N ARG A 384 -16.57 -4.35 -11.85
CA ARG A 384 -15.25 -4.96 -12.10
C ARG A 384 -14.62 -5.48 -10.81
N ILE A 385 -14.73 -4.70 -9.73
CA ILE A 385 -14.23 -5.12 -8.41
C ILE A 385 -14.96 -6.41 -7.99
N LEU A 386 -16.29 -6.44 -8.11
CA LEU A 386 -17.05 -7.63 -7.72
C LEU A 386 -16.80 -8.83 -8.64
N SER A 387 -16.51 -8.62 -9.93
CA SER A 387 -16.23 -9.72 -10.87
C SER A 387 -14.92 -10.44 -10.58
N ASP A 388 -13.91 -9.74 -10.07
CA ASP A 388 -12.59 -10.30 -9.77
C ASP A 388 -12.59 -11.13 -8.46
N LEU A 389 -13.64 -10.99 -7.64
CA LEU A 389 -13.78 -11.69 -6.36
C LEU A 389 -14.43 -13.07 -6.52
N THR A 390 -13.98 -14.01 -5.69
CA THR A 390 -14.62 -15.32 -5.50
C THR A 390 -16.05 -15.17 -4.98
N GLU A 391 -16.93 -16.09 -5.34
CA GLU A 391 -18.36 -16.04 -4.97
C GLU A 391 -18.61 -15.90 -3.45
N PRO A 392 -17.94 -16.66 -2.54
CA PRO A 392 -18.17 -16.53 -1.09
C PRO A 392 -17.85 -15.12 -0.56
N LEU A 393 -16.73 -14.55 -1.02
CA LEU A 393 -16.31 -13.21 -0.62
C LEU A 393 -17.25 -12.12 -1.17
N ARG A 394 -17.78 -12.32 -2.38
CA ARG A 394 -18.80 -11.45 -2.97
C ARG A 394 -20.09 -11.47 -2.15
N GLU A 395 -20.51 -12.64 -1.68
CA GLU A 395 -21.69 -12.80 -0.83
C GLU A 395 -21.51 -12.14 0.55
N GLU A 396 -20.32 -12.29 1.14
CA GLU A 396 -20.00 -11.65 2.41
C GLU A 396 -20.01 -10.11 2.31
N ILE A 397 -19.40 -9.55 1.25
CA ILE A 397 -19.43 -8.10 0.99
C ILE A 397 -20.86 -7.61 0.75
N ALA A 398 -21.67 -8.36 -0.01
CA ALA A 398 -23.06 -8.00 -0.26
C ALA A 398 -23.87 -7.96 1.04
N PHE A 399 -23.67 -8.97 1.92
CA PHE A 399 -24.30 -9.04 3.24
C PHE A 399 -23.91 -7.86 4.12
N GLU A 400 -22.61 -7.53 4.22
CA GLU A 400 -22.14 -6.41 5.04
C GLU A 400 -22.58 -5.04 4.47
N SER A 401 -22.61 -4.90 3.14
CA SER A 401 -23.10 -3.67 2.48
C SER A 401 -24.58 -3.40 2.78
N CYS A 402 -25.37 -4.45 2.97
CA CYS A 402 -26.80 -4.36 3.31
C CYS A 402 -27.06 -4.39 4.82
N ARG A 403 -26.02 -4.35 5.67
CA ARG A 403 -26.16 -4.51 7.12
C ARG A 403 -27.13 -3.51 7.77
N ARG A 404 -27.04 -2.21 7.42
CA ARG A 404 -27.99 -1.20 7.90
C ARG A 404 -29.44 -1.51 7.51
N LEU A 405 -29.66 -2.03 6.30
CA LEU A 405 -31.00 -2.44 5.86
C LEU A 405 -31.52 -3.62 6.69
N ILE A 406 -30.66 -4.63 6.89
CA ILE A 406 -30.98 -5.84 7.66
C ILE A 406 -31.33 -5.50 9.11
N GLU A 407 -30.58 -4.59 9.73
CA GLU A 407 -30.79 -4.18 11.13
C GLU A 407 -32.04 -3.30 11.29
N ASN A 408 -32.39 -2.48 10.29
CA ASN A 408 -33.49 -1.52 10.39
C ASN A 408 -34.84 -2.10 9.97
N VAL A 409 -34.89 -3.01 9.00
CA VAL A 409 -36.15 -3.58 8.50
C VAL A 409 -36.61 -4.69 9.45
N ASP A 410 -37.73 -4.47 10.13
CA ASP A 410 -38.25 -5.41 11.15
C ASP A 410 -38.49 -6.81 10.60
N ILE A 411 -38.93 -6.93 9.35
CA ILE A 411 -39.19 -8.23 8.73
C ILE A 411 -37.93 -9.08 8.56
N PHE A 412 -36.75 -8.46 8.48
CA PHE A 412 -35.49 -9.15 8.32
C PHE A 412 -34.89 -9.63 9.65
N LYS A 413 -35.26 -9.01 10.78
CA LYS A 413 -34.75 -9.36 12.11
C LYS A 413 -35.12 -10.78 12.53
N ASN A 414 -36.29 -11.25 12.12
CA ASN A 414 -36.81 -12.57 12.49
C ASN A 414 -36.45 -13.68 11.48
N LEU A 415 -35.73 -13.34 10.40
CA LEU A 415 -35.42 -14.32 9.34
C LEU A 415 -34.13 -15.09 9.61
N PRO A 416 -34.11 -16.41 9.33
CA PRO A 416 -32.88 -17.19 9.30
C PRO A 416 -31.83 -16.58 8.35
N ARG A 417 -30.57 -16.54 8.79
CA ARG A 417 -29.44 -15.95 8.02
C ARG A 417 -29.33 -16.48 6.59
N ASN A 418 -29.63 -17.76 6.36
CA ASN A 418 -29.55 -18.37 5.02
C ASN A 418 -30.58 -17.76 4.05
N ILE A 419 -31.80 -17.49 4.54
CA ILE A 419 -32.85 -16.85 3.76
C ILE A 419 -32.47 -15.40 3.50
N LEU A 420 -31.95 -14.72 4.53
CA LEU A 420 -31.51 -13.33 4.41
C LEU A 420 -30.36 -13.17 3.39
N GLN A 421 -29.38 -14.07 3.37
CA GLN A 421 -28.32 -14.09 2.36
C GLN A 421 -28.90 -14.27 0.94
N SER A 422 -29.88 -15.16 0.77
CA SER A 422 -30.56 -15.36 -0.51
C SER A 422 -31.32 -14.11 -0.97
N ILE A 423 -31.99 -13.41 -0.06
CA ILE A 423 -32.67 -12.14 -0.32
C ILE A 423 -31.64 -11.08 -0.73
N VAL A 424 -30.61 -10.86 0.09
CA VAL A 424 -29.58 -9.83 -0.13
C VAL A 424 -28.87 -10.00 -1.47
N LYS A 425 -28.57 -11.24 -1.88
CA LYS A 425 -27.97 -11.55 -3.19
C LYS A 425 -28.81 -11.06 -4.37
N ARG A 426 -30.13 -10.93 -4.18
CA ARG A 426 -31.11 -10.56 -5.23
C ARG A 426 -31.56 -9.11 -5.14
N LEU A 427 -31.20 -8.39 -4.07
CA LEU A 427 -31.54 -6.98 -3.92
C LEU A 427 -30.78 -6.12 -4.92
N LYS A 428 -31.49 -5.16 -5.52
CA LYS A 428 -30.92 -4.17 -6.45
C LYS A 428 -31.01 -2.79 -5.83
N PHE A 429 -29.86 -2.16 -5.63
CA PHE A 429 -29.80 -0.78 -5.14
C PHE A 429 -30.29 0.21 -6.21
N GLU A 430 -31.24 1.06 -5.83
CA GLU A 430 -31.74 2.18 -6.62
C GLU A 430 -31.73 3.46 -5.76
N LEU A 431 -31.57 4.61 -6.42
CA LEU A 431 -31.55 5.93 -5.78
C LEU A 431 -32.64 6.78 -6.41
N TYR A 432 -33.44 7.46 -5.59
CA TYR A 432 -34.51 8.36 -6.03
C TYR A 432 -34.28 9.76 -5.46
N LEU A 433 -34.53 10.79 -6.27
CA LEU A 433 -34.42 12.20 -5.87
C LEU A 433 -35.76 12.73 -5.32
N PRO A 434 -35.76 13.86 -4.59
CA PRO A 434 -36.99 14.49 -4.13
C PRO A 434 -38.00 14.70 -5.27
N ASN A 435 -39.27 14.39 -5.00
CA ASN A 435 -40.41 14.40 -5.92
C ASN A 435 -40.40 13.31 -7.01
N ASP A 436 -39.50 12.33 -6.95
CA ASP A 436 -39.58 11.18 -7.85
C ASP A 436 -40.72 10.25 -7.43
N VAL A 437 -41.57 9.91 -8.40
CA VAL A 437 -42.63 8.92 -8.22
C VAL A 437 -42.01 7.53 -8.36
N ILE A 438 -41.80 6.86 -7.24
CA ILE A 438 -41.23 5.50 -7.17
C ILE A 438 -42.27 4.47 -7.62
N ILE A 439 -43.51 4.63 -7.15
CA ILE A 439 -44.65 3.80 -7.51
C ILE A 439 -45.80 4.71 -7.93
N LYS A 440 -46.50 4.35 -9.01
CA LYS A 440 -47.72 5.04 -9.45
C LYS A 440 -48.94 4.15 -9.26
N ALA A 441 -49.97 4.66 -8.59
CA ALA A 441 -51.25 3.97 -8.42
C ALA A 441 -51.85 3.53 -9.77
N GLY A 442 -52.53 2.38 -9.77
CA GLY A 442 -53.18 1.79 -10.95
C GLY A 442 -52.24 1.11 -11.95
N THR A 443 -50.92 1.28 -11.82
CA THR A 443 -49.93 0.59 -12.68
C THR A 443 -49.70 -0.86 -12.25
N GLN A 444 -49.15 -1.68 -13.13
CA GLN A 444 -48.79 -3.07 -12.81
C GLN A 444 -47.48 -3.10 -12.00
N GLY A 445 -47.45 -3.87 -10.91
CA GLY A 445 -46.32 -4.00 -10.01
C GLY A 445 -45.70 -5.40 -10.01
N ASP A 446 -44.43 -5.50 -10.45
CA ASP A 446 -43.67 -6.76 -10.46
C ASP A 446 -42.44 -6.73 -9.51
N CYS A 447 -42.41 -5.80 -8.55
CA CYS A 447 -41.38 -5.68 -7.53
C CYS A 447 -41.90 -5.05 -6.24
N MET A 448 -41.15 -5.20 -5.15
CA MET A 448 -41.30 -4.41 -3.92
C MET A 448 -39.99 -3.69 -3.59
N TYR A 449 -40.04 -2.76 -2.65
CA TYR A 449 -38.91 -1.92 -2.26
C TYR A 449 -38.73 -1.92 -0.74
N PHE A 450 -37.47 -1.95 -0.30
CA PHE A 450 -37.06 -1.72 1.07
C PHE A 450 -36.34 -0.38 1.16
N LEU A 451 -36.74 0.47 2.11
CA LEU A 451 -36.21 1.81 2.30
C LEU A 451 -35.00 1.76 3.22
N ALA A 452 -33.81 1.94 2.65
CA ALA A 452 -32.57 1.90 3.42
C ALA A 452 -32.30 3.22 4.14
N SER A 453 -32.57 4.34 3.45
CA SER A 453 -32.45 5.69 3.99
C SER A 453 -33.33 6.66 3.23
N GLY A 454 -33.94 7.60 3.95
CA GLY A 454 -34.78 8.68 3.45
C GLY A 454 -36.26 8.50 3.79
N THR A 455 -37.06 9.52 3.52
CA THR A 455 -38.52 9.51 3.69
C THR A 455 -39.28 9.50 2.36
N VAL A 456 -40.31 8.65 2.28
CA VAL A 456 -41.28 8.61 1.16
C VAL A 456 -42.69 8.91 1.66
N ALA A 457 -43.51 9.55 0.82
CA ALA A 457 -44.91 9.80 1.07
C ALA A 457 -45.77 8.82 0.26
N VAL A 458 -46.76 8.21 0.92
CA VAL A 458 -47.74 7.32 0.29
C VAL A 458 -49.01 8.13 0.00
N LEU A 459 -49.41 8.16 -1.27
CA LEU A 459 -50.55 8.93 -1.76
C LEU A 459 -51.61 7.99 -2.33
N THR A 460 -52.87 8.28 -2.08
CA THR A 460 -54.00 7.59 -2.72
C THR A 460 -54.04 7.89 -4.23
N PRO A 461 -54.84 7.15 -5.04
CA PRO A 461 -55.01 7.44 -6.46
C PRO A 461 -55.47 8.87 -6.77
N THR A 462 -56.33 9.47 -5.92
CA THR A 462 -56.73 10.89 -6.01
C THR A 462 -55.65 11.89 -5.58
N GLY A 463 -54.52 11.42 -5.03
CA GLY A 463 -53.40 12.25 -4.61
C GLY A 463 -53.43 12.70 -3.14
N LYS A 464 -54.34 12.15 -2.31
CA LYS A 464 -54.38 12.45 -0.88
C LYS A 464 -53.29 11.66 -0.16
N GLU A 465 -52.53 12.34 0.69
CA GLU A 465 -51.51 11.70 1.51
C GLU A 465 -52.12 10.80 2.59
N VAL A 466 -51.63 9.56 2.66
CA VAL A 466 -52.03 8.54 3.64
C VAL A 466 -51.07 8.56 4.82
N CYS A 467 -49.76 8.45 4.55
CA CYS A 467 -48.72 8.45 5.57
C CYS A 467 -47.33 8.67 4.96
N HIS A 468 -46.35 8.90 5.84
CA HIS A 468 -44.93 8.88 5.53
C HIS A 468 -44.29 7.57 5.99
N LEU A 469 -43.38 7.03 5.19
CA LEU A 469 -42.54 5.89 5.54
C LEU A 469 -41.08 6.36 5.66
N ASN A 470 -40.41 5.93 6.73
CA ASN A 470 -39.02 6.28 7.05
C ASN A 470 -38.09 5.06 6.91
N ASP A 471 -36.79 5.26 7.15
CA ASP A 471 -35.75 4.23 7.18
C ASP A 471 -36.22 2.93 7.86
N GLY A 472 -36.00 1.78 7.19
CA GLY A 472 -36.42 0.46 7.67
C GLY A 472 -37.83 0.05 7.22
N ALA A 473 -38.63 0.96 6.68
CA ALA A 473 -39.91 0.60 6.09
C ALA A 473 -39.74 -0.13 4.73
N TYR A 474 -40.79 -0.82 4.31
CA TYR A 474 -40.91 -1.40 2.97
C TYR A 474 -42.28 -1.09 2.38
N PHE A 475 -42.36 -1.10 1.05
CA PHE A 475 -43.57 -0.77 0.31
C PHE A 475 -43.63 -1.49 -1.05
N GLY A 476 -44.85 -1.57 -1.60
CA GLY A 476 -45.10 -2.21 -2.90
C GLY A 476 -45.30 -3.73 -2.83
N GLU A 477 -45.37 -4.30 -1.64
CA GLU A 477 -45.64 -5.72 -1.38
C GLU A 477 -47.03 -6.16 -1.88
N ILE A 478 -48.05 -5.29 -1.79
CA ILE A 478 -49.44 -5.63 -2.11
C ILE A 478 -49.58 -6.17 -3.55
N ALA A 479 -48.94 -5.51 -4.53
CA ALA A 479 -49.02 -5.93 -5.93
C ALA A 479 -48.36 -7.29 -6.21
N LEU A 480 -47.50 -7.77 -5.30
CA LEU A 480 -46.90 -9.10 -5.40
C LEU A 480 -47.85 -10.20 -4.93
N LEU A 481 -48.78 -9.87 -4.03
CA LEU A 481 -49.75 -10.78 -3.43
C LEU A 481 -51.07 -10.85 -4.22
N VAL A 482 -51.56 -9.71 -4.72
CA VAL A 482 -52.85 -9.62 -5.40
C VAL A 482 -52.78 -10.21 -6.83
N MET A 483 -53.88 -10.86 -7.24
CA MET A 483 -54.04 -11.49 -8.57
C MET A 483 -53.86 -10.50 -9.72
N ASP A 484 -54.45 -9.31 -9.63
CA ASP A 484 -54.44 -8.28 -10.68
C ASP A 484 -53.11 -7.51 -10.78
N ARG A 485 -52.24 -7.67 -9.77
CA ARG A 485 -50.93 -7.04 -9.64
C ARG A 485 -50.94 -5.52 -9.72
N ARG A 486 -52.07 -4.85 -9.44
CA ARG A 486 -52.15 -3.40 -9.53
C ARG A 486 -51.62 -2.72 -8.27
N ARG A 487 -50.99 -1.56 -8.45
CA ARG A 487 -50.53 -0.70 -7.35
C ARG A 487 -51.72 0.05 -6.75
N VAL A 488 -51.96 -0.13 -5.45
CA VAL A 488 -53.09 0.48 -4.73
C VAL A 488 -52.86 1.97 -4.43
N ALA A 489 -51.60 2.35 -4.18
CA ALA A 489 -51.20 3.72 -3.86
C ALA A 489 -50.00 4.15 -4.70
N SER A 490 -49.81 5.46 -4.82
CA SER A 490 -48.57 6.04 -5.35
C SER A 490 -47.58 6.26 -4.20
N VAL A 491 -46.29 6.14 -4.48
CA VAL A 491 -45.22 6.40 -3.51
C VAL A 491 -44.26 7.40 -4.12
N VAL A 492 -44.05 8.51 -3.43
CA VAL A 492 -43.23 9.64 -3.90
C VAL A 492 -42.11 9.89 -2.91
N ALA A 493 -40.89 10.06 -3.40
CA ALA A 493 -39.75 10.44 -2.58
C ALA A 493 -39.89 11.88 -2.07
N VAL A 494 -39.82 12.10 -0.76
CA VAL A 494 -39.85 13.43 -0.15
C VAL A 494 -38.45 14.05 -0.15
N GLU A 495 -37.45 13.21 0.10
CA GLU A 495 -36.04 13.55 0.06
C GLU A 495 -35.25 12.58 -0.84
N VAL A 496 -33.91 12.58 -0.75
CA VAL A 496 -33.10 11.60 -1.47
C VAL A 496 -33.25 10.24 -0.80
N CYS A 497 -33.84 9.28 -1.49
CA CYS A 497 -34.10 7.94 -0.95
C CYS A 497 -33.14 6.91 -1.54
N GLU A 498 -32.44 6.19 -0.67
CA GLU A 498 -31.69 4.97 -0.98
C GLU A 498 -32.63 3.77 -0.77
N VAL A 499 -32.97 3.05 -1.85
CA VAL A 499 -33.91 1.92 -1.80
C VAL A 499 -33.34 0.66 -2.40
N TYR A 500 -33.75 -0.49 -1.87
CA TYR A 500 -33.43 -1.80 -2.42
C TYR A 500 -34.66 -2.44 -3.03
N ARG A 501 -34.61 -2.70 -4.33
CA ARG A 501 -35.66 -3.36 -5.09
C ARG A 501 -35.49 -4.88 -5.03
N LEU A 502 -36.59 -5.57 -4.78
CA LEU A 502 -36.72 -7.02 -4.89
C LEU A 502 -37.79 -7.36 -5.94
N ASP A 503 -37.40 -8.12 -6.97
CA ASP A 503 -38.33 -8.50 -8.05
C ASP A 503 -39.26 -9.64 -7.60
N ARG A 504 -40.46 -9.72 -8.19
CA ARG A 504 -41.50 -10.71 -7.85
C ARG A 504 -41.01 -12.16 -7.90
N ARG A 505 -40.16 -12.48 -8.90
CA ARG A 505 -39.59 -13.82 -9.07
C ARG A 505 -38.74 -14.22 -7.87
N ASP A 506 -37.92 -13.28 -7.41
CA ASP A 506 -37.02 -13.44 -6.28
C ASP A 506 -37.81 -13.50 -4.96
N PHE A 507 -38.81 -12.63 -4.82
CA PHE A 507 -39.73 -12.62 -3.68
C PHE A 507 -40.47 -13.95 -3.49
N ARG A 508 -41.04 -14.50 -4.57
CA ARG A 508 -41.73 -15.80 -4.53
C ARG A 508 -40.82 -16.93 -4.07
N HIS A 509 -39.60 -16.96 -4.58
CA HIS A 509 -38.62 -17.96 -4.17
C HIS A 509 -38.26 -17.85 -2.68
N CYS A 510 -38.27 -16.64 -2.11
CA CYS A 510 -38.01 -16.45 -0.68
C CYS A 510 -39.20 -16.87 0.20
N ILE A 511 -40.43 -16.64 -0.28
CA ILE A 511 -41.67 -17.02 0.40
C ILE A 511 -41.92 -18.53 0.40
N GLU A 512 -41.63 -19.21 -0.72
CA GLU A 512 -41.79 -20.68 -0.81
C GLU A 512 -40.99 -21.41 0.28
N VAL A 513 -39.91 -20.80 0.75
CA VAL A 513 -39.03 -21.34 1.80
C VAL A 513 -39.53 -20.98 3.21
N ASN A 514 -40.34 -19.94 3.38
CA ASN A 514 -40.81 -19.47 4.69
C ASN A 514 -42.27 -18.97 4.66
N SER A 515 -43.18 -19.82 5.12
CA SER A 515 -44.61 -19.54 5.21
C SER A 515 -44.96 -18.49 6.28
N GLU A 516 -44.17 -18.36 7.35
CA GLU A 516 -44.41 -17.36 8.40
C GLU A 516 -44.14 -15.94 7.87
N LEU A 517 -43.08 -15.78 7.08
CA LEU A 517 -42.77 -14.52 6.40
C LEU A 517 -43.93 -14.09 5.49
N PHE A 518 -44.51 -15.04 4.75
CA PHE A 518 -45.65 -14.76 3.89
C PHE A 518 -46.87 -14.28 4.66
N ALA A 519 -47.24 -14.99 5.74
CA ALA A 519 -48.39 -14.63 6.57
C ALA A 519 -48.26 -13.23 7.18
N GLU A 520 -47.05 -12.84 7.61
CA GLU A 520 -46.83 -11.50 8.16
C GLU A 520 -46.92 -10.40 7.10
N ILE A 521 -46.37 -10.63 5.90
CA ILE A 521 -46.51 -9.67 4.79
C ILE A 521 -47.97 -9.56 4.35
N GLU A 522 -48.70 -10.68 4.29
CA GLU A 522 -50.12 -10.71 3.92
C GLU A 522 -50.99 -9.96 4.94
N ARG A 523 -50.72 -10.15 6.23
CA ARG A 523 -51.40 -9.43 7.32
C ARG A 523 -51.19 -7.91 7.20
N ILE A 524 -49.94 -7.46 7.04
CA ILE A 524 -49.60 -6.04 6.90
C ILE A 524 -50.17 -5.46 5.59
N ALA A 525 -50.13 -6.21 4.49
CA ALA A 525 -50.70 -5.80 3.22
C ALA A 525 -52.21 -5.54 3.33
N THR A 526 -52.95 -6.41 4.03
CA THR A 526 -54.40 -6.28 4.23
C THR A 526 -54.74 -5.01 5.02
N GLU A 527 -54.03 -4.76 6.12
CA GLU A 527 -54.20 -3.55 6.96
C GLU A 527 -53.93 -2.27 6.15
N ARG A 528 -52.90 -2.28 5.32
CA ARG A 528 -52.55 -1.14 4.45
C ARG A 528 -53.58 -0.89 3.34
N ILE A 529 -54.16 -1.94 2.76
CA ILE A 529 -55.25 -1.82 1.78
C ILE A 529 -56.46 -1.15 2.42
N GLU A 530 -56.92 -1.65 3.58
CA GLU A 530 -58.08 -1.08 4.28
C GLU A 530 -57.87 0.41 4.61
N THR A 531 -56.70 0.76 5.11
CA THR A 531 -56.35 2.14 5.46
C THR A 531 -56.39 3.05 4.22
N THR A 532 -55.80 2.59 3.11
CA THR A 532 -55.75 3.36 1.86
C THR A 532 -57.15 3.58 1.28
N VAL A 533 -58.01 2.55 1.29
CA VAL A 533 -59.39 2.64 0.81
C VAL A 533 -60.20 3.62 1.67
N ARG A 534 -60.08 3.54 3.00
CA ARG A 534 -60.78 4.47 3.92
C ARG A 534 -60.39 5.93 3.66
N VAL A 535 -59.11 6.22 3.44
CA VAL A 535 -58.63 7.58 3.15
C VAL A 535 -59.11 8.05 1.78
N GLU A 536 -59.13 7.16 0.78
CA GLU A 536 -59.61 7.48 -0.56
C GLU A 536 -61.10 7.84 -0.55
N GLU A 537 -61.95 7.02 0.06
CA GLU A 537 -63.39 7.28 0.15
C GLU A 537 -63.68 8.61 0.88
N GLN A 538 -62.93 8.92 1.94
CA GLN A 538 -63.04 10.20 2.64
C GLN A 538 -62.65 11.38 1.76
N HIS A 539 -61.60 11.21 0.95
CA HIS A 539 -61.13 12.26 0.05
C HIS A 539 -62.08 12.48 -1.13
N GLU A 540 -62.59 11.41 -1.74
CA GLU A 540 -63.60 11.50 -2.81
C GLU A 540 -64.86 12.20 -2.32
N ARG A 541 -65.35 11.87 -1.11
CA ARG A 541 -66.49 12.57 -0.49
C ARG A 541 -66.21 14.06 -0.27
N PHE A 542 -64.98 14.43 0.07
CA PHE A 542 -64.58 15.83 0.21
C PHE A 542 -64.58 16.55 -1.15
N LEU A 543 -64.03 15.92 -2.19
CA LEU A 543 -64.00 16.48 -3.55
C LEU A 543 -65.40 16.66 -4.15
N MET A 544 -66.35 15.80 -3.78
CA MET A 544 -67.75 15.84 -4.24
C MET A 544 -68.62 16.87 -3.49
N ARG A 545 -68.13 17.56 -2.46
CA ARG A 545 -68.92 18.60 -1.76
C ARG A 545 -69.03 19.87 -2.62
N PRO A 546 -70.24 20.41 -2.87
CA PRO A 546 -70.38 21.67 -3.58
C PRO A 546 -69.72 22.81 -2.79
N ARG A 547 -68.89 23.62 -3.47
CA ARG A 547 -68.35 24.86 -2.88
C ARG A 547 -69.50 25.82 -2.61
N VAL A 548 -69.82 26.05 -1.34
CA VAL A 548 -70.78 27.08 -0.94
C VAL A 548 -70.21 28.45 -1.35
N PRO A 549 -70.94 29.31 -2.08
CA PRO A 549 -70.48 30.66 -2.36
C PRO A 549 -70.38 31.47 -1.06
N ASN A 550 -69.25 32.13 -0.83
CA ASN A 550 -69.05 33.03 0.31
C ASN A 550 -70.03 34.22 0.23
N LEU A 551 -71.11 34.16 1.01
CA LEU A 551 -72.00 35.29 1.32
C LEU A 551 -71.42 36.14 2.44
N PHE A 552 -70.30 36.83 2.22
CA PHE A 552 -69.82 37.91 3.09
C PHE A 552 -68.94 38.86 2.29
N ASN A 553 -69.56 39.76 1.52
CA ASN A 553 -68.90 41.00 1.05
C ASN A 553 -69.91 42.04 0.54
N GLU A 554 -70.91 42.40 1.35
CA GLU A 554 -71.69 43.63 1.14
C GLU A 554 -71.96 44.31 2.50
N SER A 555 -70.93 44.93 3.08
CA SER A 555 -71.11 45.98 4.09
C SER A 555 -69.80 46.73 4.34
N LYS A 556 -69.35 47.50 3.34
CA LYS A 556 -68.47 48.66 3.55
C LYS A 556 -68.38 49.52 2.29
N LYS A 557 -69.43 50.30 2.06
CA LYS A 557 -69.38 51.59 1.38
C LYS A 557 -70.31 52.53 2.14
N ILE A 558 -69.72 53.40 2.95
CA ILE A 558 -69.99 54.84 3.14
C ILE A 558 -68.76 55.37 3.89
#